data_AF-A0A7L3V866-F1
#
_entry.id   AF-A0A7L3V866-F1
#
_cell.length_a   1.000
_cell.length_b   1.000
_cell.length_c   1.000
_cell.angle_alpha   90.00
_cell.angle_beta   90.00
_cell.angle_gamma   90.00
#
_symmetry.space_group_name_H-M   'P 1'
#
loop_
_entity.id
_entity.type
_entity.pdbx_description
1 polymer ?
#
loop_
_entity_poly.entity_id
_entity_poly.type
_entity_poly.pdbx_seq_one_letter_code
_entity_poly.pdbx_strand_id
1 'polypeptide(L)' 'QSLGLERYVREFAERGVDGPRLLLLDGAKLKALGVGSSQDRAVLKRRLKELSLAAERERKARDKADKQRDKHKKKDQEQ' A
#
# COMPACT_ATOMS: atom_id res chain seq x y z
N GLN A 1 -13.74 -1.73 16.53
CA GLN A 1 -14.62 -0.72 15.90
C GLN A 1 -14.27 -0.64 14.42
N SER A 2 -15.24 -0.94 13.54
CA SER A 2 -15.11 -0.68 12.10
C SER A 2 -14.93 0.83 11.89
N LEU A 3 -14.05 1.23 10.97
CA LEU A 3 -13.79 2.65 10.67
C LEU A 3 -14.93 3.28 9.85
N GLY A 4 -15.98 2.53 9.49
CA GLY A 4 -17.07 3.02 8.64
C GLY A 4 -16.66 3.31 7.20
N LEU A 5 -15.46 2.89 6.79
CA LEU A 5 -14.89 3.17 5.47
C LEU A 5 -15.21 2.09 4.44
N GLU A 6 -15.88 0.99 4.85
CA GLU A 6 -16.21 -0.15 3.98
C GLU A 6 -17.09 0.25 2.80
N ARG A 7 -17.91 1.28 2.96
CA ARG A 7 -18.69 1.88 1.87
C ARG A 7 -17.83 2.29 0.67
N TYR A 8 -16.62 2.81 0.93
CA TYR A 8 -15.69 3.31 -0.09
C TYR A 8 -15.00 2.18 -0.86
N VAL A 9 -15.05 0.94 -0.38
CA VAL A 9 -14.43 -0.22 -1.05
C VAL A 9 -15.02 -0.38 -2.46
N ARG A 10 -16.34 -0.21 -2.60
CA ARG A 10 -17.01 -0.31 -3.88
C ARG A 10 -16.55 0.78 -4.84
N GLU A 11 -16.55 2.04 -4.39
CA GLU A 11 -16.10 3.18 -5.20
C GLU A 11 -14.65 3.02 -5.64
N PHE A 12 -13.79 2.47 -4.78
CA PHE A 12 -12.39 2.23 -5.09
C PHE A 12 -12.24 1.11 -6.13
N ALA A 13 -13.00 0.02 -6.01
CA ALA A 13 -13.02 -1.06 -6.98
C ALA A 13 -13.55 -0.60 -8.36
N GLU A 14 -14.64 0.16 -8.39
CA GLU A 14 -15.21 0.73 -9.62
C GLU A 14 -14.23 1.69 -10.32
N ARG A 15 -13.36 2.36 -9.56
CA ARG A 15 -12.32 3.27 -10.07
C ARG A 15 -11.01 2.55 -10.42
N GLY A 16 -10.94 1.23 -10.24
CA GLY A 16 -9.73 0.45 -10.45
C GLY A 16 -8.60 0.90 -9.52
N VAL A 17 -8.90 1.11 -8.24
CA VAL A 17 -7.89 1.36 -7.21
C VAL A 17 -7.38 0.03 -6.69
N ASP A 18 -6.20 -0.35 -7.18
CA ASP A 18 -5.42 -1.51 -6.79
C ASP A 18 -4.49 -1.20 -5.60
N GLY A 19 -3.89 -2.23 -4.99
CA GLY A 19 -3.05 -2.09 -3.79
C GLY A 19 -1.95 -1.02 -3.92
N PRO A 20 -1.12 -1.02 -4.97
CA PRO A 20 -0.12 0.03 -5.19
C PRO A 20 -0.74 1.42 -5.34
N ARG A 21 -1.82 1.55 -6.13
CA ARG A 21 -2.51 2.82 -6.36
C ARG A 21 -3.20 3.35 -5.13
N LEU A 22 -3.71 2.45 -4.27
CA LEU A 22 -4.29 2.75 -2.96
C LEU A 22 -3.26 3.47 -2.08
N LEU A 23 -2.02 2.97 -2.04
CA LEU A 23 -0.92 3.58 -1.29
C LEU A 23 -0.51 4.96 -1.83
N LEU A 24 -0.78 5.25 -3.10
CA LEU A 24 -0.48 6.53 -3.76
C LEU A 24 -1.64 7.55 -3.69
N LEU A 25 -2.71 7.25 -2.95
CA LEU A 25 -3.83 8.17 -2.81
C LEU A 25 -3.50 9.31 -1.83
N ASP A 26 -3.81 10.53 -2.27
CA ASP A 26 -3.73 11.75 -1.47
C ASP A 26 -5.14 12.32 -1.21
N GLY A 27 -5.21 13.42 -0.45
CA GLY A 27 -6.49 14.04 -0.09
C GLY A 27 -7.33 14.48 -1.31
N ALA A 28 -6.70 14.89 -2.40
CA ALA A 28 -7.41 15.29 -3.62
C ALA A 28 -7.90 14.06 -4.40
N LYS A 29 -7.08 13.01 -4.50
CA LYS A 29 -7.50 11.73 -5.10
C LYS A 29 -8.64 11.07 -4.31
N LEU A 30 -8.57 11.07 -2.98
CA LEU A 30 -9.66 10.57 -2.12
C LEU A 30 -10.97 11.33 -2.37
N LYS A 31 -10.90 12.66 -2.51
CA LYS A 31 -12.07 13.47 -2.87
C LYS A 31 -12.61 13.10 -4.25
N ALA A 32 -11.72 12.93 -5.23
CA ALA A 32 -12.12 12.51 -6.58
C ALA A 32 -12.80 11.13 -6.55
N LEU A 33 -12.33 10.21 -5.71
CA LEU A 33 -12.86 8.85 -5.51
C LEU A 33 -14.25 8.77 -4.85
N GLY A 34 -14.80 9.88 -4.35
CA GLY A 34 -16.11 9.91 -3.70
C GLY A 34 -16.07 10.19 -2.19
N VAL A 35 -14.87 10.33 -1.61
CA VAL A 35 -14.72 10.62 -0.16
C VAL A 35 -14.98 12.10 0.12
N GLY A 36 -16.26 12.46 0.24
CA GLY A 36 -16.73 13.81 0.54
C GLY A 36 -16.50 14.26 1.99
N SER A 37 -16.47 13.32 2.93
CA SER A 37 -16.28 13.61 4.36
C SER A 37 -14.83 13.97 4.70
N SER A 38 -14.63 15.10 5.38
CA SER A 38 -13.28 15.52 5.81
C SER A 38 -12.70 14.59 6.88
N GLN A 39 -13.55 14.08 7.77
CA GLN A 39 -13.16 13.13 8.80
C GLN A 39 -12.67 11.82 8.15
N ASP A 40 -13.43 11.29 7.19
CA ASP A 40 -13.08 10.04 6.52
C ASP A 40 -11.80 10.19 5.71
N ARG A 41 -11.60 11.33 5.03
CA ARG A 41 -10.35 11.66 4.36
C ARG A 41 -9.16 11.70 5.34
N ALA A 42 -9.34 12.17 6.57
CA ALA A 42 -8.28 12.21 7.57
C ALA A 42 -7.91 10.80 8.04
N VAL A 43 -8.91 9.96 8.31
CA VAL A 43 -8.70 8.55 8.70
C VAL A 43 -8.01 7.78 7.57
N LEU A 44 -8.49 7.91 6.33
CA LEU A 44 -7.90 7.27 5.16
C LEU A 44 -6.45 7.71 4.95
N LYS A 45 -6.16 9.02 4.94
CA LYS A 45 -4.77 9.50 4.82
C LYS A 45 -3.85 8.92 5.87
N ARG A 46 -4.30 8.84 7.13
CA ARG A 46 -3.50 8.24 8.21
C ARG A 46 -3.23 6.76 7.95
N ARG A 47 -4.26 5.99 7.58
CA ARG A 47 -4.13 4.55 7.28
C ARG A 47 -3.26 4.28 6.06
N LEU A 48 -3.42 5.07 5.01
CA LEU A 48 -2.58 4.98 3.81
C LEU A 48 -1.12 5.29 4.12
N LYS A 49 -0.85 6.27 4.98
CA LYS A 49 0.51 6.58 5.43
C LYS A 49 1.11 5.43 6.24
N GLU A 50 0.35 4.85 7.18
CA GLU A 50 0.76 3.67 7.95
C GLU A 50 1.05 2.47 7.03
N LEU A 51 0.14 2.17 6.10
CA LEU A 51 0.28 1.07 5.14
C LEU A 51 1.43 1.29 4.16
N SER A 52 1.65 2.52 3.68
CA SER A 52 2.76 2.84 2.79
C SER A 52 4.10 2.65 3.49
N LEU A 53 4.20 3.04 4.78
CA LEU A 53 5.41 2.82 5.58
C LEU A 53 5.68 1.32 5.78
N ALA A 54 4.63 0.54 6.05
CA ALA A 54 4.73 -0.91 6.20
C ALA A 54 5.13 -1.59 4.88
N ALA A 55 4.51 -1.21 3.77
CA ALA A 55 4.80 -1.73 2.43
C ALA A 55 6.22 -1.40 1.96
N GLU A 56 6.73 -0.20 2.25
CA GLU A 56 8.11 0.18 1.91
C GLU A 56 9.13 -0.63 2.73
N ARG A 57 8.85 -0.85 4.02
CA ARG A 57 9.64 -1.74 4.88
C ARG A 57 9.68 -3.16 4.35
N GLU A 58 8.53 -3.71 3.95
CA GLU A 58 8.43 -5.06 3.41
C GLU A 58 9.13 -5.20 2.06
N ARG A 59 9.03 -4.21 1.17
CA ARG A 59 9.80 -4.17 -0.08
C ARG A 59 11.31 -4.21 0.16
N LYS A 60 11.82 -3.40 1.09
CA LYS A 60 13.25 -3.40 1.44
C LYS A 60 13.70 -4.71 2.06
N ALA A 61 12.86 -5.32 2.91
CA ALA A 61 13.15 -6.64 3.49
C ALA A 61 13.19 -7.73 2.42
N ARG A 62 12.25 -7.71 1.47
CA ARG A 62 12.23 -8.64 0.32
C ARG A 62 13.43 -8.46 -0.61
N ASP A 63 13.81 -7.23 -0.97
CA ASP A 63 14.98 -7.00 -1.86
C ASP A 63 16.28 -7.50 -1.23
N LYS A 64 16.44 -7.30 0.09
CA LYS A 64 17.60 -7.84 0.84
C LYS A 64 17.61 -9.36 0.89
N ALA A 65 16.46 -9.99 1.12
CA ALA A 65 16.34 -11.44 1.16
C ALA A 65 16.62 -12.10 -0.20
N ASP A 66 16.19 -11.46 -1.30
CA ASP A 66 16.41 -11.97 -2.64
C ASP A 66 17.88 -11.84 -3.09
N LYS A 67 18.52 -10.69 -2.80
CA LYS A 67 19.98 -10.50 -3.04
C LYS A 67 20.86 -11.45 -2.24
N GLN A 68 20.51 -11.76 -0.99
CA GLN A 68 21.26 -12.73 -0.18
C GLN A 68 21.13 -14.15 -0.75
N ARG A 69 19.96 -14.50 -1.30
CA ARG A 69 19.69 -15.83 -1.88
C ARG A 69 20.44 -16.02 -3.21
N ASP A 70 20.56 -14.99 -4.03
CA ASP A 70 21.34 -15.05 -5.28
C ASP A 70 22.85 -15.16 -5.03
N LYS A 71 23.37 -14.41 -4.03
CA LYS A 71 24.80 -14.49 -3.65
C LYS A 71 25.23 -15.85 -3.11
N HIS A 72 24.36 -16.56 -2.39
CA HIS A 72 24.69 -17.91 -1.90
C HIS A 72 24.66 -18.95 -3.02
N LYS A 73 23.72 -18.86 -3.97
CA LYS A 73 23.61 -19.83 -5.07
C LYS A 73 24.80 -19.80 -6.03
N LYS A 74 25.41 -18.65 -6.27
CA LYS A 74 26.63 -18.56 -7.11
C LYS A 74 27.87 -19.18 -6.48
N LYS A 75 27.98 -19.18 -5.14
CA LYS A 75 29.13 -19.78 -4.44
C LYS A 75 29.06 -21.30 -4.36
N ASP A 76 27.86 -21.87 -4.41
CA ASP A 76 27.64 -23.32 -4.34
C ASP A 76 27.81 -24.02 -5.71
N GLN A 77 27.63 -23.28 -6.81
CA GLN A 77 27.86 -23.81 -8.17
C GLN A 77 29.33 -23.76 -8.63
N GLU A 78 30.24 -23.17 -7.85
CA GLU A 78 31.65 -23.01 -8.19
C GLU A 78 32.59 -23.92 -7.35
N GLN A 79 32.02 -24.90 -6.61
CA GLN A 79 32.77 -25.95 -5.89
C GLN A 79 32.59 -27.33 -6.52
#